data_AF-D6YSY4-F1
#
_entry.id   AF-D6YSY4-F1
#
_cell.length_a   1.000
_cell.length_b   1.000
_cell.length_c   1.000
_cell.angle_alpha   90.00
_cell.angle_beta   90.00
_cell.angle_gamma   90.00
#
_symmetry.space_group_name_H-M   'P 1'
#
loop_
_entity.id
_entity.type
_entity.pdbx_description
1 polymer ?
#
loop_
_entity_poly.entity_id
_entity_poly.type
_entity_poly.pdbx_seq_one_letter_code
_entity_poly.pdbx_strand_id
1 'polypeptide(L)'
;MTACNLQEIYSACQSKKSGEPALVPSLISQRVYHSSYGWGRLWKWFYLAVQFLTGKDLKTKRLIKIMQKMEKIFSKKLPQVIENAAAYQDYLEKRIREEEVDENEVHALRKNVRRWTRATAPLSSIAGKKQNEKITSLFQTYYPDSIERGELPFSYGQGEVLLRETQLLIDLEGYLHSPLPLALFKKLARKEDLSSNEQHELEKWIKILNKKKENIPVDLFIDCLRVLTNKPSFGGSLIELKVRLLQNNLELLRMKEEKHLSWRAALQPGDELKSGSHTYRLGEAIGVKSEGFDSTLIFEIEGNEDHVIAVGMNRAYWSIKQKVANEFQWGIKMPEIKEISPDGRFAIIERLTPAISENQWESPENQPLVESDLSILDPISNLFKWWGKESVCPANFSLNRLMFNMDGELKYTHSLQPTAFDFRLLEDLAYEVAQGHLNVYLHIMQQSKLSSHLTMNFYRRVVEASLKNESVKIRDLAAYRKISDPLVIQRGRKLYKKIQKLRAKIIKTLNKEFDHIDQHSLLANTNKELKEWYEGTCSASRLWPSIEEAVTGNLRRPLQLGRNL
;
A
#
# COMPACT_ATOMS: atom_id res chain seq x y z
N MET A 1 -18.32 5.40 39.94
CA MET A 1 -17.70 4.12 39.47
C MET A 1 -16.37 3.84 40.16
N THR A 2 -15.87 4.76 40.98
CA THR A 2 -14.69 4.64 41.88
C THR A 2 -14.73 3.48 42.89
N ALA A 3 -15.79 2.67 42.91
CA ALA A 3 -15.99 1.56 43.83
C ALA A 3 -15.47 0.22 43.30
N CYS A 4 -15.54 -0.06 41.99
CA CYS A 4 -15.11 -1.34 41.41
C CYS A 4 -13.77 -1.18 40.68
N ASN A 5 -12.75 -1.93 41.09
CA ASN A 5 -11.43 -1.93 40.46
C ASN A 5 -11.20 -3.25 39.69
N LEU A 6 -12.05 -3.53 38.70
CA LEU A 6 -12.01 -4.75 37.89
C LEU A 6 -10.68 -4.95 37.16
N GLN A 7 -9.92 -3.87 36.92
CA GLN A 7 -8.57 -3.93 36.37
C GLN A 7 -7.60 -4.74 37.25
N GLU A 8 -7.78 -4.74 38.58
CA GLU A 8 -6.98 -5.57 39.49
C GLU A 8 -7.28 -7.06 39.29
N ILE A 9 -8.55 -7.43 39.09
CA ILE A 9 -8.97 -8.80 38.78
C ILE A 9 -8.35 -9.24 37.45
N TYR A 10 -8.47 -8.40 36.42
CA TYR A 10 -7.84 -8.63 35.12
C TYR A 10 -6.33 -8.87 35.25
N SER A 11 -5.62 -8.01 36.00
CA SER A 11 -4.17 -8.14 36.19
C SER A 11 -3.78 -9.43 36.92
N ALA A 12 -4.56 -9.87 37.91
CA ALA A 12 -4.32 -11.11 38.63
C ALA A 12 -4.47 -12.34 37.73
N CYS A 13 -5.47 -12.33 36.85
CA CYS A 13 -5.75 -13.41 35.90
C CYS A 13 -4.76 -13.47 34.73
N GLN A 14 -4.03 -12.39 34.42
CA GLN A 14 -3.01 -12.33 33.37
C GLN A 14 -1.59 -12.66 33.85
N SER A 15 -1.39 -12.82 35.17
CA SER A 15 -0.06 -13.13 35.71
C SER A 15 0.47 -14.48 35.22
N LYS A 16 1.76 -14.59 34.86
CA LYS A 16 2.38 -15.84 34.37
C LYS A 16 2.62 -16.91 35.46
N LYS A 17 2.38 -16.60 36.74
CA LYS A 17 2.60 -17.53 37.84
C LYS A 17 1.52 -18.61 37.87
N SER A 18 1.85 -19.88 37.97
CA SER A 18 0.87 -20.97 38.09
C SER A 18 0.03 -20.83 39.39
N GLY A 19 -1.22 -21.29 39.34
CA GLY A 19 -2.14 -21.32 40.49
C GLY A 19 -3.27 -20.28 40.47
N GLU A 20 -4.01 -20.21 41.59
CA GLU A 20 -5.16 -19.32 41.76
C GLU A 20 -4.80 -17.83 41.59
N PRO A 21 -5.74 -17.01 41.08
CA PRO A 21 -5.55 -15.56 41.00
C PRO A 21 -5.21 -14.97 42.36
N ALA A 22 -4.08 -14.26 42.43
CA ALA A 22 -3.48 -13.81 43.67
C ALA A 22 -4.18 -12.56 44.25
N LEU A 23 -5.46 -12.67 44.61
CA LEU A 23 -6.31 -11.57 45.08
C LEU A 23 -6.43 -11.53 46.61
N VAL A 24 -6.51 -10.31 47.15
CA VAL A 24 -6.84 -10.04 48.56
C VAL A 24 -7.91 -8.95 48.66
N PRO A 25 -8.94 -9.14 49.50
CA PRO A 25 -9.96 -8.12 49.69
C PRO A 25 -9.49 -7.00 50.61
N SER A 26 -10.13 -5.84 50.54
CA SER A 26 -10.03 -4.82 51.57
C SER A 26 -11.05 -5.07 52.69
N LEU A 27 -10.66 -4.86 53.95
CA LEU A 27 -11.64 -4.86 55.04
C LEU A 27 -12.51 -3.60 55.06
N ILE A 28 -11.93 -2.47 54.69
CA ILE A 28 -12.55 -1.15 54.87
C ILE A 28 -13.26 -0.71 53.59
N SER A 29 -12.71 -1.05 52.43
CA SER A 29 -13.27 -0.69 51.12
C SER A 29 -13.91 -1.88 50.41
N GLN A 30 -14.66 -1.62 49.35
CA GLN A 30 -15.25 -2.63 48.47
C GLN A 30 -14.33 -2.94 47.29
N ARG A 31 -13.02 -3.02 47.54
CA ARG A 31 -11.98 -3.21 46.50
C ARG A 31 -11.26 -4.53 46.73
N VAL A 32 -10.76 -5.10 45.64
CA VAL A 32 -9.84 -6.24 45.64
C VAL A 32 -8.49 -5.79 45.12
N TYR A 33 -7.40 -6.32 45.65
CA TYR A 33 -6.06 -5.93 45.23
C TYR A 33 -5.25 -7.17 44.87
N HIS A 34 -4.32 -7.02 43.95
CA HIS A 34 -3.32 -8.03 43.73
C HIS A 34 -2.37 -8.15 44.93
N SER A 35 -2.28 -9.34 45.50
CA SER A 35 -1.56 -9.65 46.75
C SER A 35 -0.03 -9.42 46.70
N SER A 36 0.55 -9.22 45.52
CA SER A 36 2.00 -9.11 45.32
C SER A 36 2.53 -7.68 45.15
N TYR A 37 1.69 -6.65 45.13
CA TYR A 37 2.13 -5.24 45.02
C TYR A 37 1.15 -4.26 45.68
N GLY A 38 1.64 -3.05 45.96
CA GLY A 38 0.87 -1.95 46.54
C GLY A 38 0.10 -2.32 47.81
N TRP A 39 -1.13 -1.80 47.93
CA TRP A 39 -2.05 -2.10 49.03
C TRP A 39 -2.36 -3.59 49.22
N GLY A 40 -2.23 -4.40 48.16
CA GLY A 40 -2.45 -5.84 48.27
C GLY A 40 -1.39 -6.56 49.11
N ARG A 41 -0.15 -6.06 49.17
CA ARG A 41 0.84 -6.59 50.13
C ARG A 41 0.39 -6.35 51.56
N LEU A 42 -0.04 -5.12 51.85
CA LEU A 42 -0.50 -4.72 53.18
C LEU A 42 -1.68 -5.58 53.63
N TRP A 43 -2.70 -5.75 52.79
CA TRP A 43 -3.84 -6.62 53.11
C TRP A 43 -3.44 -8.09 53.25
N LYS A 44 -2.50 -8.59 52.43
CA LYS A 44 -1.97 -9.95 52.57
C LYS A 44 -1.33 -10.16 53.94
N TRP A 45 -0.46 -9.24 54.39
CA TRP A 45 0.17 -9.28 55.71
C TRP A 45 -0.85 -9.20 56.83
N PHE A 46 -1.81 -8.30 56.73
CA PHE A 46 -2.90 -8.17 57.70
C PHE A 46 -3.66 -9.49 57.85
N TYR A 47 -4.08 -10.11 56.74
CA TYR A 47 -4.80 -11.38 56.81
C TYR A 47 -3.93 -12.51 57.34
N LEU A 48 -2.63 -12.53 57.08
CA LEU A 48 -1.71 -13.50 57.69
C LEU A 48 -1.64 -13.35 59.21
N ALA A 49 -1.57 -12.11 59.72
CA ALA A 49 -1.54 -11.83 61.15
C ALA A 49 -2.86 -12.19 61.85
N VAL A 50 -3.99 -11.87 61.22
CA VAL A 50 -5.32 -12.07 61.80
C VAL A 50 -5.85 -13.49 61.59
N GLN A 51 -5.30 -14.25 60.64
CA GLN A 51 -5.64 -15.66 60.40
C GLN A 51 -5.41 -16.54 61.64
N PHE A 52 -4.47 -16.18 62.52
CA PHE A 52 -4.25 -16.86 63.79
C PHE A 52 -5.43 -16.71 64.77
N LEU A 53 -6.17 -15.59 64.68
CA LEU A 53 -7.28 -15.25 65.58
C LEU A 53 -8.66 -15.58 65.02
N THR A 54 -8.85 -15.46 63.70
CA THR A 54 -10.18 -15.57 63.06
C THR A 54 -10.31 -16.74 62.08
N GLY A 55 -9.25 -17.55 61.92
CA GLY A 55 -9.18 -18.62 60.92
C GLY A 55 -9.02 -18.13 59.48
N LYS A 56 -8.79 -19.07 58.55
CA LYS A 56 -8.62 -18.81 57.10
C LYS A 56 -9.89 -18.27 56.42
N ASP A 57 -11.04 -18.49 57.04
CA ASP A 57 -12.37 -18.17 56.49
C ASP A 57 -12.63 -16.67 56.31
N LEU A 58 -12.05 -15.80 57.16
CA LEU A 58 -12.36 -14.37 57.14
C LEU A 58 -11.99 -13.73 55.79
N LYS A 59 -10.80 -14.06 55.28
CA LYS A 59 -10.31 -13.57 53.98
C LYS A 59 -11.22 -14.06 52.85
N THR A 60 -11.51 -15.37 52.82
CA THR A 60 -12.29 -16.00 51.75
C THR A 60 -13.74 -15.50 51.75
N LYS A 61 -14.41 -15.47 52.90
CA LYS A 61 -15.78 -14.94 53.05
C LYS A 61 -15.86 -13.47 52.65
N ARG A 62 -14.86 -12.66 53.01
CA ARG A 62 -14.80 -11.25 52.61
C ARG A 62 -14.58 -11.10 51.10
N LEU A 63 -13.71 -11.91 50.51
CA LEU A 63 -13.43 -11.88 49.08
C LEU A 63 -14.68 -12.27 48.28
N ILE A 64 -15.36 -13.37 48.62
CA ILE A 64 -16.65 -13.77 48.03
C ILE A 64 -17.64 -12.61 48.10
N LYS A 65 -17.83 -11.99 49.27
CA LYS A 65 -18.77 -10.88 49.46
C LYS A 65 -18.46 -9.67 48.59
N ILE A 66 -17.18 -9.30 48.44
CA ILE A 66 -16.77 -8.18 47.58
C ILE A 66 -16.98 -8.53 46.10
N MET A 67 -16.58 -9.74 45.69
CA MET A 67 -16.72 -10.22 44.31
C MET A 67 -18.20 -10.24 43.88
N GLN A 68 -19.07 -10.87 44.67
CA GLN A 68 -20.52 -10.89 44.42
C GLN A 68 -21.12 -9.47 44.36
N LYS A 69 -20.67 -8.58 45.25
CA LYS A 69 -21.13 -7.18 45.22
C LYS A 69 -20.65 -6.43 43.97
N MET A 70 -19.42 -6.67 43.51
CA MET A 70 -18.90 -6.06 42.28
C MET A 70 -19.68 -6.53 41.06
N GLU A 71 -20.01 -7.82 40.97
CA GLU A 71 -20.85 -8.37 39.90
C GLU A 71 -22.26 -7.76 39.96
N LYS A 72 -22.88 -7.68 41.14
CA LYS A 72 -24.19 -7.03 41.28
C LYS A 72 -24.18 -5.56 40.84
N ILE A 73 -23.12 -4.82 41.16
CA ILE A 73 -22.95 -3.44 40.69
C ILE A 73 -22.75 -3.41 39.17
N PHE A 74 -22.00 -4.37 38.63
CA PHE A 74 -21.77 -4.51 37.20
C PHE A 74 -23.10 -4.72 36.47
N SER A 75 -23.83 -5.77 36.84
CA SER A 75 -25.10 -6.20 36.24
C SER A 75 -26.21 -5.16 36.42
N LYS A 76 -26.22 -4.41 37.53
CA LYS A 76 -27.16 -3.28 37.72
C LYS A 76 -26.88 -2.10 36.78
N LYS A 77 -25.60 -1.83 36.45
CA LYS A 77 -25.21 -0.64 35.67
C LYS A 77 -25.10 -0.90 34.18
N LEU A 78 -24.85 -2.15 33.78
CA LEU A 78 -24.71 -2.52 32.39
C LEU A 78 -25.92 -2.10 31.53
N PRO A 79 -27.19 -2.32 31.94
CA PRO A 79 -28.36 -1.87 31.16
C PRO A 79 -28.36 -0.36 30.90
N GLN A 80 -28.07 0.44 31.94
CA GLN A 80 -28.00 1.91 31.81
C GLN A 80 -26.91 2.36 30.83
N VAL A 81 -25.77 1.64 30.77
CA VAL A 81 -24.70 1.99 29.82
C VAL A 81 -25.04 1.53 28.40
N ILE A 82 -25.73 0.40 28.26
CA ILE A 82 -26.28 -0.05 26.97
C ILE A 82 -27.30 0.96 26.44
N GLU A 83 -28.20 1.47 27.29
CA GLU A 83 -29.13 2.55 26.93
C GLU A 83 -28.39 3.82 26.49
N ASN A 84 -27.35 4.23 27.23
CA ASN A 84 -26.54 5.39 26.83
C ASN A 84 -25.84 5.18 25.47
N ALA A 85 -25.37 3.96 25.20
CA ALA A 85 -24.75 3.63 23.92
C ALA A 85 -25.77 3.62 22.78
N ALA A 86 -26.97 3.07 23.01
CA ALA A 86 -28.07 3.10 22.06
C ALA A 86 -28.52 4.54 21.74
N ALA A 87 -28.68 5.39 22.77
CA ALA A 87 -29.01 6.80 22.59
C ALA A 87 -27.92 7.55 21.81
N TYR A 88 -26.64 7.22 22.03
CA TYR A 88 -25.56 7.77 21.24
C TYR A 88 -25.60 7.29 19.77
N GLN A 89 -25.93 6.03 19.52
CA GLN A 89 -26.11 5.52 18.16
C GLN A 89 -27.28 6.21 17.45
N ASP A 90 -28.39 6.46 18.14
CA ASP A 90 -29.54 7.22 17.63
C ASP A 90 -29.16 8.66 17.27
N TYR A 91 -28.39 9.33 18.13
CA TYR A 91 -27.81 10.65 17.82
C TYR A 91 -26.99 10.63 16.52
N LEU A 92 -26.17 9.59 16.30
CA LEU A 92 -25.41 9.48 15.06
C LEU A 92 -26.31 9.26 13.85
N GLU A 93 -27.38 8.46 13.96
CA GLU A 93 -28.37 8.29 12.87
C GLU A 93 -29.02 9.62 12.51
N LYS A 94 -29.44 10.41 13.52
CA LYS A 94 -30.02 11.75 13.33
C LYS A 94 -29.05 12.70 12.62
N ARG A 95 -27.78 12.71 13.04
CA ARG A 95 -26.71 13.49 12.39
C ARG A 95 -26.44 13.06 10.95
N ILE A 96 -26.51 11.77 10.64
CA ILE A 96 -26.36 11.23 9.27
C ILE A 96 -27.54 11.66 8.38
N ARG A 97 -28.71 11.90 8.97
CA ARG A 97 -29.90 12.43 8.30
C ARG A 97 -29.96 13.97 8.31
N GLU A 98 -28.94 14.62 8.86
CA GLU A 98 -28.85 16.08 8.96
C GLU A 98 -30.00 16.70 9.80
N GLU A 99 -30.53 15.94 10.76
CA GLU A 99 -31.54 16.40 11.72
C GLU A 99 -30.89 17.25 12.83
N GLU A 100 -31.63 18.22 13.37
CA GLU A 100 -31.20 19.00 14.54
C GLU A 100 -31.08 18.12 15.78
N VAL A 101 -30.01 18.31 16.55
CA VAL A 101 -29.68 17.50 17.72
C VAL A 101 -29.06 18.35 18.82
N ASP A 102 -29.41 18.07 20.08
CA ASP A 102 -28.80 18.73 21.24
C ASP A 102 -27.42 18.13 21.55
N GLU A 103 -26.36 18.91 21.35
CA GLU A 103 -24.99 18.48 21.62
C GLU A 103 -24.68 18.30 23.12
N ASN A 104 -25.43 18.95 24.01
CA ASN A 104 -25.16 18.89 25.46
C ASN A 104 -25.47 17.51 26.05
N GLU A 105 -26.58 16.89 25.64
CA GLU A 105 -26.97 15.55 26.09
C GLU A 105 -25.94 14.50 25.65
N VAL A 106 -25.40 14.65 24.44
CA VAL A 106 -24.42 13.74 23.83
C VAL A 106 -23.12 13.68 24.63
N HIS A 107 -22.65 14.82 25.16
CA HIS A 107 -21.45 14.85 25.99
C HIS A 107 -21.58 13.97 27.24
N ALA A 108 -22.76 13.92 27.86
CA ALA A 108 -23.02 13.05 29.01
C ALA A 108 -23.00 11.57 28.60
N LEU A 109 -23.65 11.22 27.49
CA LEU A 109 -23.68 9.86 26.93
C LEU A 109 -22.25 9.35 26.65
N ARG A 110 -21.46 10.12 25.90
CA ARG A 110 -20.06 9.78 25.56
C ARG A 110 -19.23 9.54 26.82
N LYS A 111 -19.36 10.42 27.81
CA LYS A 111 -18.62 10.34 29.07
C LYS A 111 -18.99 9.10 29.89
N ASN A 112 -20.27 8.74 29.92
CA ASN A 112 -20.75 7.56 30.64
C ASN A 112 -20.25 6.26 30.02
N VAL A 113 -20.41 6.11 28.69
CA VAL A 113 -19.92 4.94 27.94
C VAL A 113 -18.40 4.82 28.09
N ARG A 114 -17.65 5.90 27.79
CA ARG A 114 -16.17 5.88 27.88
C ARG A 114 -15.66 5.51 29.26
N ARG A 115 -16.25 6.07 30.33
CA ARG A 115 -15.85 5.77 31.72
C ARG A 115 -16.13 4.32 32.09
N TRP A 116 -17.24 3.78 31.61
CA TRP A 116 -17.61 2.38 31.84
C TRP A 116 -16.64 1.46 31.12
N THR A 117 -16.55 1.58 29.79
CA THR A 117 -15.73 0.71 28.96
C THR A 117 -14.26 0.71 29.40
N ARG A 118 -13.69 1.87 29.76
CA ARG A 118 -12.32 1.95 30.29
C ARG A 118 -12.13 1.17 31.60
N ALA A 119 -13.15 1.11 32.45
CA ALA A 119 -13.09 0.42 33.73
C ALA A 119 -13.34 -1.09 33.61
N THR A 120 -14.15 -1.52 32.63
CA THR A 120 -14.69 -2.88 32.57
C THR A 120 -14.16 -3.71 31.41
N ALA A 121 -13.84 -3.11 30.25
CA ALA A 121 -13.51 -3.83 29.03
C ALA A 121 -12.30 -4.78 29.13
N PRO A 122 -11.20 -4.45 29.85
CA PRO A 122 -10.09 -5.39 30.01
C PRO A 122 -10.56 -6.72 30.58
N LEU A 123 -11.33 -6.71 31.68
CA LEU A 123 -11.85 -7.92 32.30
C LEU A 123 -12.91 -8.61 31.43
N SER A 124 -13.87 -7.86 30.90
CA SER A 124 -14.95 -8.43 30.07
C SER A 124 -14.41 -9.13 28.82
N SER A 125 -13.34 -8.61 28.21
CA SER A 125 -12.71 -9.19 27.00
C SER A 125 -12.11 -10.58 27.21
N ILE A 126 -11.81 -10.95 28.46
CA ILE A 126 -11.30 -12.27 28.84
C ILE A 126 -12.32 -13.11 29.61
N ALA A 127 -13.33 -12.47 30.24
CA ALA A 127 -14.44 -13.15 30.90
C ALA A 127 -15.25 -14.04 29.94
N GLY A 128 -15.37 -13.62 28.68
CA GLY A 128 -16.04 -14.38 27.62
C GLY A 128 -15.22 -15.53 27.01
N LYS A 129 -13.91 -15.62 27.31
CA LYS A 129 -13.00 -16.57 26.66
C LYS A 129 -12.73 -17.76 27.58
N LYS A 130 -13.36 -18.91 27.30
CA LYS A 130 -13.19 -20.17 28.04
C LYS A 130 -11.74 -20.69 28.16
N GLN A 131 -10.82 -20.15 27.35
CA GLN A 131 -9.40 -20.53 27.31
C GLN A 131 -8.56 -19.95 28.47
N ASN A 132 -9.08 -19.01 29.27
CA ASN A 132 -8.36 -18.50 30.44
C ASN A 132 -8.71 -19.32 31.69
N GLU A 133 -7.91 -20.36 31.97
CA GLU A 133 -8.11 -21.28 33.11
C GLU A 133 -8.23 -20.55 34.46
N LYS A 134 -7.49 -19.46 34.66
CA LYS A 134 -7.54 -18.68 35.91
C LYS A 134 -8.84 -17.94 36.10
N ILE A 135 -9.39 -17.38 35.02
CA ILE A 135 -10.71 -16.74 35.06
C ILE A 135 -11.79 -17.78 35.29
N THR A 136 -11.71 -18.91 34.60
CA THR A 136 -12.66 -20.01 34.76
C THR A 136 -12.66 -20.52 36.20
N SER A 137 -11.49 -20.77 36.77
CA SER A 137 -11.31 -21.17 38.17
C SER A 137 -11.82 -20.09 39.14
N LEU A 138 -11.51 -18.81 38.89
CA LEU A 138 -12.02 -17.69 39.68
C LEU A 138 -13.55 -17.66 39.65
N PHE A 139 -14.17 -17.78 38.48
CA PHE A 139 -15.63 -17.72 38.37
C PHE A 139 -16.32 -18.94 39.00
N GLN A 140 -15.77 -20.15 38.84
CA GLN A 140 -16.26 -21.34 39.54
C GLN A 140 -16.20 -21.19 41.07
N THR A 141 -15.15 -20.55 41.58
CA THR A 141 -14.95 -20.37 43.02
C THR A 141 -15.90 -19.32 43.61
N TYR A 142 -16.12 -18.20 42.92
CA TYR A 142 -16.83 -17.05 43.49
C TYR A 142 -18.27 -16.86 42.96
N TYR A 143 -18.63 -17.53 41.87
CA TYR A 143 -19.94 -17.46 41.21
C TYR A 143 -20.45 -18.83 40.71
N PRO A 144 -20.44 -19.89 41.55
CA PRO A 144 -20.81 -21.24 41.13
C PRO A 144 -22.22 -21.29 40.50
N ASP A 145 -23.21 -20.68 41.15
CA ASP A 145 -24.60 -20.65 40.68
C ASP A 145 -24.76 -19.99 39.30
N SER A 146 -23.98 -18.94 39.02
CA SER A 146 -24.01 -18.27 37.71
C SER A 146 -23.43 -19.18 36.63
N ILE A 147 -22.33 -19.86 36.93
CA ILE A 147 -21.69 -20.80 36.00
C ILE A 147 -22.60 -22.00 35.72
N GLU A 148 -23.30 -22.54 36.73
CA GLU A 148 -24.29 -23.60 36.56
C GLU A 148 -25.44 -23.20 35.63
N ARG A 149 -25.87 -21.94 35.68
CA ARG A 149 -26.88 -21.37 34.76
C ARG A 149 -26.33 -21.00 33.38
N GLY A 150 -25.02 -21.20 33.13
CA GLY A 150 -24.36 -20.80 31.89
C GLY A 150 -24.12 -19.29 31.74
N GLU A 151 -24.26 -18.53 32.83
CA GLU A 151 -24.01 -17.09 32.87
C GLU A 151 -22.52 -16.83 33.10
N LEU A 152 -21.95 -15.87 32.37
CA LEU A 152 -20.55 -15.45 32.54
C LEU A 152 -20.49 -14.12 33.31
N PRO A 153 -19.97 -14.11 34.56
CA PRO A 153 -19.81 -12.90 35.34
C PRO A 153 -18.99 -11.84 34.58
N PHE A 154 -19.38 -10.58 34.71
CA PHE A 154 -18.72 -9.44 34.05
C PHE A 154 -18.70 -9.50 32.50
N SER A 155 -19.51 -10.36 31.88
CA SER A 155 -19.74 -10.35 30.44
C SER A 155 -20.74 -9.27 30.05
N TYR A 156 -20.55 -8.66 28.88
CA TYR A 156 -21.53 -7.73 28.32
C TYR A 156 -22.72 -8.44 27.64
N GLY A 157 -22.62 -9.76 27.42
CA GLY A 157 -23.65 -10.54 26.74
C GLY A 157 -24.00 -9.95 25.37
N GLN A 158 -25.30 -9.79 25.10
CA GLN A 158 -25.81 -9.24 23.83
C GLN A 158 -25.39 -7.78 23.57
N GLY A 159 -25.04 -7.01 24.61
CA GLY A 159 -24.63 -5.61 24.48
C GLY A 159 -23.18 -5.38 24.04
N GLU A 160 -22.37 -6.45 23.93
CA GLU A 160 -20.94 -6.34 23.64
C GLU A 160 -20.65 -5.62 22.32
N VAL A 161 -21.36 -6.00 21.25
CA VAL A 161 -21.16 -5.43 19.91
C VAL A 161 -21.46 -3.93 19.91
N LEU A 162 -22.64 -3.56 20.41
CA LEU A 162 -23.08 -2.17 20.51
C LEU A 162 -22.09 -1.31 21.31
N LEU A 163 -21.65 -1.78 22.48
CA LEU A 163 -20.71 -1.04 23.33
C LEU A 163 -19.35 -0.89 22.65
N ARG A 164 -18.84 -1.95 22.02
CA ARG A 164 -17.56 -1.92 21.30
C ARG A 164 -17.62 -0.93 20.15
N GLU A 165 -18.63 -1.01 19.30
CA GLU A 165 -18.79 -0.13 18.13
C GLU A 165 -18.97 1.33 18.54
N THR A 166 -19.76 1.58 19.58
CA THR A 166 -19.93 2.92 20.16
C THR A 166 -18.63 3.47 20.71
N GLN A 167 -17.86 2.64 21.44
CA GLN A 167 -16.59 3.06 22.01
C GLN A 167 -15.57 3.44 20.92
N LEU A 168 -15.50 2.70 19.81
CA LEU A 168 -14.60 3.02 18.69
C LEU A 168 -14.85 4.44 18.17
N LEU A 169 -16.12 4.79 17.93
CA LEU A 169 -16.49 6.12 17.45
C LEU A 169 -16.16 7.22 18.47
N ILE A 170 -16.47 6.98 19.75
CA ILE A 170 -16.14 7.91 20.85
C ILE A 170 -14.63 8.12 20.98
N ASP A 171 -13.83 7.06 20.81
CA ASP A 171 -12.37 7.14 20.89
C ASP A 171 -11.81 7.95 19.73
N LEU A 172 -12.28 7.74 18.50
CA LEU A 172 -11.85 8.52 17.33
C LEU A 172 -12.18 10.01 17.49
N GLU A 173 -13.40 10.35 17.88
CA GLU A 173 -13.76 11.75 18.21
C GLU A 173 -12.90 12.29 19.36
N GLY A 174 -12.57 11.44 20.33
CA GLY A 174 -11.69 11.76 21.45
C GLY A 174 -10.28 12.17 21.02
N TYR A 175 -9.69 11.49 20.02
CA TYR A 175 -8.42 11.89 19.42
C TYR A 175 -8.54 13.21 18.67
N LEU A 176 -9.62 13.41 17.92
CA LEU A 176 -9.81 14.59 17.09
C LEU A 176 -10.18 15.84 17.91
N HIS A 177 -10.78 15.67 19.09
CA HIS A 177 -11.44 16.74 19.85
C HIS A 177 -12.49 17.48 19.01
N SER A 178 -13.15 16.75 18.13
CA SER A 178 -14.14 17.25 17.17
C SER A 178 -15.10 16.14 16.81
N PRO A 179 -16.39 16.43 16.53
CA PRO A 179 -17.29 15.45 15.94
C PRO A 179 -16.82 15.00 14.56
N LEU A 180 -17.29 13.84 14.14
CA LEU A 180 -17.06 13.32 12.79
C LEU A 180 -17.96 14.05 11.77
N PRO A 181 -17.46 14.36 10.56
CA PRO A 181 -18.24 15.03 9.52
C PRO A 181 -19.14 14.01 8.79
N LEU A 182 -20.14 13.47 9.49
CA LEU A 182 -20.94 12.32 9.05
C LEU A 182 -21.70 12.59 7.73
N ALA A 183 -22.26 13.79 7.56
CA ALA A 183 -22.95 14.18 6.32
C ALA A 183 -22.00 14.17 5.12
N LEU A 184 -20.79 14.72 5.27
CA LEU A 184 -19.76 14.70 4.22
C LEU A 184 -19.34 13.27 3.90
N PHE A 185 -19.12 12.43 4.92
CA PHE A 185 -18.78 11.02 4.70
C PHE A 185 -19.87 10.27 3.93
N LYS A 186 -21.14 10.52 4.24
CA LYS A 186 -22.27 9.96 3.52
C LYS A 186 -22.27 10.36 2.04
N LYS A 187 -22.11 11.66 1.75
CA LYS A 187 -22.02 12.17 0.37
C LYS A 187 -20.87 11.52 -0.40
N LEU A 188 -19.67 11.49 0.20
CA LEU A 188 -18.49 10.85 -0.39
C LEU A 188 -18.74 9.35 -0.67
N ALA A 189 -19.35 8.62 0.26
CA ALA A 189 -19.64 7.19 0.11
C ALA A 189 -20.67 6.89 -1.00
N ARG A 190 -21.49 7.88 -1.35
CA ARG A 190 -22.52 7.80 -2.40
C ARG A 190 -22.09 8.39 -3.74
N LYS A 191 -20.84 8.89 -3.84
CA LYS A 191 -20.32 9.63 -5.01
C LYS A 191 -21.07 10.93 -5.30
N GLU A 192 -21.69 11.52 -4.28
CA GLU A 192 -22.32 12.83 -4.41
C GLU A 192 -21.22 13.91 -4.39
N ASP A 193 -21.38 14.92 -5.25
CA ASP A 193 -20.47 16.05 -5.30
C ASP A 193 -20.61 16.93 -4.05
N LEU A 194 -19.47 17.43 -3.55
CA LEU A 194 -19.43 18.38 -2.46
C LEU A 194 -19.48 19.80 -3.01
N SER A 195 -20.28 20.67 -2.39
CA SER A 195 -20.21 22.11 -2.64
C SER A 195 -18.86 22.68 -2.19
N SER A 196 -18.50 23.88 -2.66
CA SER A 196 -17.24 24.53 -2.29
C SER A 196 -17.06 24.70 -0.77
N ASN A 197 -18.16 24.97 -0.04
CA ASN A 197 -18.12 25.10 1.41
C ASN A 197 -17.88 23.74 2.09
N GLU A 198 -18.58 22.70 1.65
CA GLU A 198 -18.41 21.34 2.17
C GLU A 198 -17.03 20.77 1.89
N GLN A 199 -16.48 21.04 0.70
CA GLN A 199 -15.12 20.70 0.33
C GLN A 199 -14.11 21.38 1.26
N HIS A 200 -14.30 22.67 1.55
CA HIS A 200 -13.45 23.41 2.49
C HIS A 200 -13.53 22.84 3.92
N GLU A 201 -14.73 22.46 4.38
CA GLU A 201 -14.92 21.82 5.68
C GLU A 201 -14.24 20.45 5.76
N LEU A 202 -14.37 19.63 4.73
CA LEU A 202 -13.69 18.34 4.62
C LEU A 202 -12.18 18.51 4.69
N GLU A 203 -11.61 19.43 3.90
CA GLU A 203 -10.18 19.72 3.88
C GLU A 203 -9.66 20.19 5.24
N LYS A 204 -10.42 21.05 5.93
CA LYS A 204 -10.10 21.51 7.29
C LYS A 204 -10.08 20.33 8.26
N TRP A 205 -11.06 19.43 8.17
CA TRP A 205 -11.13 18.24 9.01
C TRP A 205 -9.97 17.27 8.72
N ILE A 206 -9.69 16.99 7.45
CA ILE A 206 -8.55 16.13 7.03
C ILE A 206 -7.23 16.72 7.50
N LYS A 207 -7.05 18.05 7.42
CA LYS A 207 -5.84 18.72 7.91
C LYS A 207 -5.65 18.54 9.42
N ILE A 208 -6.72 18.55 10.21
CA ILE A 208 -6.66 18.27 11.65
C ILE A 208 -6.27 16.80 11.89
N LEU A 209 -6.88 15.88 11.15
CA LEU A 209 -6.60 14.45 11.28
C LEU A 209 -5.15 14.13 10.88
N ASN A 210 -4.66 14.65 9.76
CA ASN A 210 -3.29 14.45 9.30
C ASN A 210 -2.25 15.02 10.29
N LYS A 211 -2.56 16.10 11.01
CA LYS A 211 -1.70 16.61 12.10
C LYS A 211 -1.62 15.67 13.30
N LYS A 212 -2.66 14.87 13.54
CA LYS A 212 -2.77 13.95 14.69
C LYS A 212 -2.52 12.49 14.32
N LYS A 213 -2.24 12.19 13.04
CA LYS A 213 -2.20 10.84 12.47
C LYS A 213 -1.29 9.87 13.23
N GLU A 214 -0.17 10.34 13.78
CA GLU A 214 0.78 9.52 14.55
C GLU A 214 0.19 9.01 15.88
N ASN A 215 -0.81 9.72 16.43
CA ASN A 215 -1.47 9.33 17.67
C ASN A 215 -2.73 8.48 17.45
N ILE A 216 -3.19 8.33 16.21
CA ILE A 216 -4.43 7.63 15.88
C ILE A 216 -4.08 6.24 15.34
N PRO A 217 -4.46 5.15 16.04
CA PRO A 217 -4.27 3.81 15.50
C PRO A 217 -5.04 3.63 14.18
N VAL A 218 -4.36 3.11 13.15
CA VAL A 218 -4.94 2.91 11.81
C VAL A 218 -6.10 1.90 11.86
N ASP A 219 -5.98 0.86 12.69
CA ASP A 219 -7.01 -0.15 12.92
C ASP A 219 -8.30 0.48 13.46
N LEU A 220 -8.17 1.35 14.48
CA LEU A 220 -9.28 2.11 15.05
C LEU A 220 -10.01 2.91 13.96
N PHE A 221 -9.27 3.64 13.13
CA PHE A 221 -9.87 4.46 12.07
C PHE A 221 -10.61 3.62 11.01
N ILE A 222 -10.00 2.53 10.54
CA ILE A 222 -10.62 1.62 9.56
C ILE A 222 -11.90 1.00 10.15
N ASP A 223 -11.85 0.54 11.40
CA ASP A 223 -12.99 -0.07 12.08
C ASP A 223 -14.10 0.96 12.33
N CYS A 224 -13.78 2.22 12.65
CA CYS A 224 -14.76 3.31 12.74
C CYS A 224 -15.49 3.55 11.41
N LEU A 225 -14.76 3.65 10.29
CA LEU A 225 -15.40 3.84 8.98
C LEU A 225 -16.35 2.69 8.66
N ARG A 226 -15.96 1.43 8.94
CA ARG A 226 -16.82 0.26 8.75
C ARG A 226 -18.09 0.35 9.60
N VAL A 227 -17.96 0.70 10.88
CA VAL A 227 -19.11 0.85 11.78
C VAL A 227 -20.07 1.92 11.25
N LEU A 228 -19.55 3.07 10.80
CA LEU A 228 -20.38 4.13 10.23
C LEU A 228 -21.12 3.67 8.97
N THR A 229 -20.44 2.99 8.05
CA THR A 229 -21.04 2.57 6.78
C THR A 229 -22.06 1.45 6.93
N ASN A 230 -21.98 0.66 8.01
CA ASN A 230 -22.94 -0.39 8.32
C ASN A 230 -24.25 0.16 8.92
N LYS A 231 -24.32 1.46 9.23
CA LYS A 231 -25.53 2.09 9.75
C LYS A 231 -26.62 2.17 8.68
N PRO A 232 -27.89 1.83 9.01
CA PRO A 232 -28.99 1.83 8.04
C PRO A 232 -29.19 3.16 7.31
N SER A 233 -29.06 4.30 8.01
CA SER A 233 -29.27 5.63 7.39
C SER A 233 -28.08 6.14 6.58
N PHE A 234 -26.89 5.52 6.72
CA PHE A 234 -25.68 5.97 6.04
C PHE A 234 -25.87 5.77 4.54
N GLY A 235 -26.02 4.53 4.09
CA GLY A 235 -26.10 4.19 2.67
C GLY A 235 -24.83 4.57 1.90
N GLY A 236 -24.52 3.82 0.84
CA GLY A 236 -23.29 4.01 0.08
C GLY A 236 -22.18 3.04 0.48
N SER A 237 -21.01 3.22 -0.13
CA SER A 237 -19.96 2.20 -0.14
C SER A 237 -18.78 2.58 0.76
N LEU A 238 -18.38 1.68 1.66
CA LEU A 238 -17.18 1.84 2.49
C LEU A 238 -15.92 2.03 1.64
N ILE A 239 -15.82 1.29 0.54
CA ILE A 239 -14.65 1.41 -0.34
C ILE A 239 -14.65 2.77 -1.06
N GLU A 240 -15.81 3.26 -1.49
CA GLU A 240 -15.91 4.57 -2.10
C GLU A 240 -15.50 5.67 -1.12
N LEU A 241 -15.99 5.61 0.12
CA LEU A 241 -15.61 6.55 1.18
C LEU A 241 -14.09 6.60 1.38
N LYS A 242 -13.44 5.43 1.48
CA LYS A 242 -11.98 5.35 1.66
C LYS A 242 -11.23 5.98 0.47
N VAL A 243 -11.62 5.67 -0.76
CA VAL A 243 -10.95 6.21 -1.97
C VAL A 243 -11.15 7.72 -2.08
N ARG A 244 -12.36 8.22 -1.83
CA ARG A 244 -12.65 9.66 -1.85
C ARG A 244 -11.89 10.42 -0.77
N LEU A 245 -11.77 9.86 0.44
CA LEU A 245 -10.94 10.45 1.49
C LEU A 245 -9.45 10.50 1.08
N LEU A 246 -8.94 9.46 0.41
CA LEU A 246 -7.57 9.45 -0.12
C LEU A 246 -7.35 10.48 -1.23
N GLN A 247 -8.33 10.67 -2.13
CA GLN A 247 -8.29 11.70 -3.16
C GLN A 247 -8.27 13.11 -2.56
N ASN A 248 -8.88 13.28 -1.38
CA ASN A 248 -8.82 14.49 -0.57
C ASN A 248 -7.59 14.55 0.37
N ASN A 249 -6.52 13.82 0.05
CA ASN A 249 -5.23 13.83 0.76
C ASN A 249 -5.28 13.35 2.22
N LEU A 250 -6.23 12.48 2.59
CA LEU A 250 -6.16 11.78 3.86
C LEU A 250 -4.94 10.84 3.88
N GLU A 251 -4.04 11.01 4.84
CA GLU A 251 -2.80 10.22 4.89
C GLU A 251 -2.93 8.92 5.71
N LEU A 252 -3.85 8.88 6.68
CA LEU A 252 -3.95 7.79 7.65
C LEU A 252 -4.20 6.42 7.00
N LEU A 253 -4.96 6.36 5.89
CA LEU A 253 -5.20 5.14 5.13
C LEU A 253 -3.97 4.64 4.34
N ARG A 254 -2.94 5.47 4.18
CA ARG A 254 -1.64 5.12 3.57
C ARG A 254 -0.60 4.73 4.62
N MET A 255 -0.91 4.82 5.91
CA MET A 255 0.03 4.50 6.97
C MET A 255 0.08 3.00 7.26
N LYS A 256 1.21 2.57 7.82
CA LYS A 256 1.47 1.22 8.29
C LYS A 256 0.63 0.94 9.56
N GLU A 257 -0.04 -0.21 9.61
CA GLU A 257 -0.81 -0.67 10.78
C GLU A 257 0.06 -1.63 11.61
N GLU A 258 0.58 -1.20 12.76
CA GLU A 258 1.58 -1.97 13.55
C GLU A 258 1.14 -3.39 13.90
N LYS A 259 -0.09 -3.57 14.37
CA LYS A 259 -0.63 -4.90 14.72
C LYS A 259 -0.73 -5.81 13.50
N HIS A 260 -1.16 -5.26 12.37
CA HIS A 260 -1.25 -6.00 11.12
C HIS A 260 0.14 -6.36 10.59
N LEU A 261 1.11 -5.44 10.67
CA LEU A 261 2.49 -5.72 10.29
C LEU A 261 3.15 -6.75 11.20
N SER A 262 2.86 -6.74 12.50
CA SER A 262 3.35 -7.75 13.45
C SER A 262 2.81 -9.14 13.10
N TRP A 263 1.53 -9.23 12.74
CA TRP A 263 0.93 -10.46 12.23
C TRP A 263 1.55 -10.89 10.89
N ARG A 264 1.71 -9.95 9.94
CA ARG A 264 2.33 -10.18 8.63
C ARG A 264 3.75 -10.71 8.76
N ALA A 265 4.55 -10.18 9.69
CA ALA A 265 5.94 -10.60 9.91
C ALA A 265 6.06 -11.99 10.55
N ALA A 266 4.98 -12.49 11.17
CA ALA A 266 4.94 -13.83 11.75
C ALA A 266 4.55 -14.92 10.75
N LEU A 267 4.13 -14.55 9.53
CA LEU A 267 3.72 -15.50 8.50
C LEU A 267 4.92 -16.27 7.93
N GLN A 268 4.77 -17.58 7.77
CA GLN A 268 5.78 -18.48 7.24
C GLN A 268 5.19 -19.44 6.18
N PRO A 269 6.02 -19.97 5.27
CA PRO A 269 5.60 -21.09 4.43
C PRO A 269 5.01 -22.23 5.26
N GLY A 270 3.92 -22.82 4.78
CA GLY A 270 3.11 -23.83 5.46
C GLY A 270 1.96 -23.28 6.31
N ASP A 271 1.93 -21.97 6.62
CA ASP A 271 0.81 -21.37 7.36
C ASP A 271 -0.50 -21.43 6.57
N GLU A 272 -1.62 -21.52 7.30
CA GLU A 272 -2.96 -21.56 6.70
C GLU A 272 -3.71 -20.24 6.91
N LEU A 273 -4.10 -19.60 5.80
CA LEU A 273 -4.92 -18.40 5.79
C LEU A 273 -6.33 -18.72 5.30
N LYS A 274 -7.33 -18.21 6.04
CA LYS A 274 -8.75 -18.42 5.71
C LYS A 274 -9.36 -17.18 5.09
N SER A 275 -10.06 -17.37 3.97
CA SER A 275 -10.91 -16.36 3.35
C SER A 275 -12.30 -16.95 3.12
N GLY A 276 -13.28 -16.50 3.92
CA GLY A 276 -14.60 -17.10 3.93
C GLY A 276 -14.55 -18.60 4.26
N SER A 277 -15.02 -19.44 3.34
CA SER A 277 -14.99 -20.91 3.44
C SER A 277 -13.70 -21.54 2.93
N HIS A 278 -12.85 -20.79 2.22
CA HIS A 278 -11.62 -21.33 1.63
C HIS A 278 -10.44 -21.20 2.60
N THR A 279 -9.59 -22.23 2.60
CA THR A 279 -8.32 -22.23 3.32
C THR A 279 -7.20 -22.35 2.29
N TYR A 280 -6.28 -21.40 2.33
CA TYR A 280 -5.10 -21.37 1.48
C TYR A 280 -3.87 -21.64 2.34
N ARG A 281 -2.97 -22.47 1.83
CA ARG A 281 -1.69 -22.75 2.47
C ARG A 281 -0.59 -21.95 1.79
N LEU A 282 0.22 -21.25 2.58
CA LEU A 282 1.31 -20.42 2.07
C LEU A 282 2.44 -21.30 1.55
N GLY A 283 2.86 -21.07 0.30
CA GLY A 283 4.11 -21.60 -0.24
C GLY A 283 5.29 -20.67 0.06
N GLU A 284 6.28 -20.68 -0.82
CA GLU A 284 7.48 -19.84 -0.66
C GLU A 284 7.17 -18.34 -0.83
N ALA A 285 7.95 -17.50 -0.13
CA ALA A 285 7.85 -16.06 -0.24
C ALA A 285 8.50 -15.57 -1.54
N ILE A 286 7.79 -14.73 -2.30
CA ILE A 286 8.25 -14.20 -3.59
C ILE A 286 8.76 -12.77 -3.41
N GLY A 287 9.94 -12.49 -3.97
CA GLY A 287 10.43 -11.12 -4.15
C GLY A 287 10.72 -10.39 -2.84
N VAL A 288 11.30 -11.08 -1.86
CA VAL A 288 11.67 -10.53 -0.54
C VAL A 288 12.47 -9.23 -0.72
N LYS A 289 11.82 -8.09 -0.44
CA LYS A 289 12.45 -6.77 -0.49
C LYS A 289 13.14 -6.46 0.83
N SER A 290 14.15 -5.61 0.78
CA SER A 290 14.84 -5.09 1.97
C SER A 290 13.87 -4.44 2.97
N GLU A 291 14.18 -4.57 4.27
CA GLU A 291 13.38 -4.01 5.36
C GLU A 291 13.09 -2.51 5.15
N GLY A 292 11.83 -2.11 5.36
CA GLY A 292 11.40 -0.70 5.31
C GLY A 292 10.69 -0.30 4.01
N PHE A 293 10.98 -0.95 2.88
CA PHE A 293 10.43 -0.59 1.55
C PHE A 293 9.19 -1.38 1.13
N ASP A 294 8.83 -2.43 1.87
CA ASP A 294 7.90 -3.42 1.35
C ASP A 294 6.42 -3.12 1.67
N SER A 295 5.73 -2.46 0.74
CA SER A 295 4.29 -2.20 0.83
C SER A 295 3.46 -3.49 0.83
N THR A 296 4.00 -4.60 0.33
CA THR A 296 3.28 -5.86 0.11
C THR A 296 4.19 -7.07 0.27
N LEU A 297 3.84 -8.02 1.13
CA LEU A 297 4.51 -9.33 1.20
C LEU A 297 3.73 -10.33 0.34
N ILE A 298 4.41 -11.15 -0.46
CA ILE A 298 3.79 -12.05 -1.44
C ILE A 298 4.27 -13.48 -1.17
N PHE A 299 3.33 -14.43 -1.17
CA PHE A 299 3.58 -15.86 -1.04
C PHE A 299 2.93 -16.62 -2.19
N GLU A 300 3.57 -17.68 -2.64
CA GLU A 300 2.92 -18.70 -3.45
C GLU A 300 1.76 -19.35 -2.68
N ILE A 301 0.87 -20.01 -3.41
CA ILE A 301 -0.21 -20.82 -2.82
C ILE A 301 0.09 -22.28 -3.17
N GLU A 302 0.19 -23.15 -2.16
CA GLU A 302 0.42 -24.56 -2.41
C GLU A 302 -0.71 -25.15 -3.27
N GLY A 303 -0.34 -25.81 -4.38
CA GLY A 303 -1.28 -26.42 -5.32
C GLY A 303 -2.02 -25.44 -6.23
N ASN A 304 -1.61 -24.16 -6.31
CA ASN A 304 -2.17 -23.19 -7.25
C ASN A 304 -1.06 -22.36 -7.89
N GLU A 305 -0.79 -22.62 -9.17
CA GLU A 305 0.28 -21.96 -9.92
C GLU A 305 -0.12 -20.60 -10.47
N ASP A 306 -1.43 -20.33 -10.63
CA ASP A 306 -1.94 -19.13 -11.29
C ASP A 306 -2.11 -17.93 -10.35
N HIS A 307 -2.09 -18.16 -9.03
CA HIS A 307 -2.40 -17.14 -8.04
C HIS A 307 -1.38 -17.11 -6.90
N VAL A 308 -1.28 -15.94 -6.28
CA VAL A 308 -0.44 -15.70 -5.10
C VAL A 308 -1.24 -15.02 -4.00
N ILE A 309 -0.82 -15.22 -2.77
CA ILE A 309 -1.32 -14.47 -1.61
C ILE A 309 -0.48 -13.22 -1.45
N ALA A 310 -1.15 -12.08 -1.36
CA ALA A 310 -0.49 -10.80 -1.15
C ALA A 310 -1.04 -10.11 0.11
N VAL A 311 -0.14 -9.65 0.97
CA VAL A 311 -0.43 -9.06 2.28
C VAL A 311 0.01 -7.60 2.28
N GLY A 312 -0.90 -6.68 2.55
CA GLY A 312 -0.66 -5.24 2.45
C GLY A 312 0.08 -4.65 3.65
N MET A 313 0.08 -3.32 3.74
CA MET A 313 0.61 -2.58 4.89
C MET A 313 -0.44 -2.30 5.99
N ASN A 314 -1.71 -2.44 5.64
CA ASN A 314 -2.87 -2.32 6.51
C ASN A 314 -4.08 -3.03 5.88
N ARG A 315 -5.14 -3.22 6.68
CA ARG A 315 -6.37 -3.94 6.26
C ARG A 315 -7.21 -3.23 5.18
N ALA A 316 -6.94 -1.97 4.87
CA ALA A 316 -7.66 -1.23 3.82
C ALA A 316 -6.98 -1.31 2.45
N TYR A 317 -5.69 -1.63 2.41
CA TYR A 317 -4.82 -1.52 1.24
C TYR A 317 -5.40 -2.20 -0.01
N TRP A 318 -5.77 -3.49 0.08
CA TRP A 318 -6.20 -4.25 -1.09
C TRP A 318 -7.54 -3.80 -1.65
N SER A 319 -8.50 -3.47 -0.78
CA SER A 319 -9.80 -2.96 -1.22
C SER A 319 -9.65 -1.65 -2.01
N ILE A 320 -8.77 -0.76 -1.55
CA ILE A 320 -8.41 0.49 -2.23
C ILE A 320 -7.70 0.20 -3.55
N LYS A 321 -6.73 -0.72 -3.55
CA LYS A 321 -5.98 -1.08 -4.75
C LYS A 321 -6.88 -1.68 -5.84
N GLN A 322 -7.84 -2.54 -5.48
CA GLN A 322 -8.81 -3.12 -6.41
C GLN A 322 -9.70 -2.04 -7.04
N LYS A 323 -10.19 -1.11 -6.23
CA LYS A 323 -11.02 0.01 -6.72
C LYS A 323 -10.25 0.90 -7.69
N VAL A 324 -8.99 1.24 -7.37
CA VAL A 324 -8.12 2.03 -8.25
C VAL A 324 -7.81 1.27 -9.54
N ALA A 325 -7.54 -0.03 -9.48
CA ALA A 325 -7.28 -0.88 -10.64
C ALA A 325 -8.46 -0.91 -11.63
N ASN A 326 -9.68 -0.85 -11.13
CA ASN A 326 -10.90 -0.87 -11.94
C ASN A 326 -11.21 0.49 -12.58
N GLU A 327 -10.77 1.61 -11.96
CA GLU A 327 -11.12 2.96 -12.42
C GLU A 327 -10.01 3.63 -13.27
N PHE A 328 -8.74 3.23 -13.09
CA PHE A 328 -7.60 3.93 -13.69
C PHE A 328 -6.74 2.97 -14.53
N GLN A 329 -7.16 2.73 -15.77
CA GLN A 329 -6.43 1.91 -16.75
C GLN A 329 -5.97 2.78 -17.93
N TRP A 330 -4.66 2.90 -18.15
CA TRP A 330 -4.06 3.78 -19.17
C TRP A 330 -3.36 2.98 -20.26
N GLY A 331 -4.13 2.11 -20.94
CA GLY A 331 -3.64 1.19 -21.96
C GLY A 331 -3.03 -0.10 -21.43
N ILE A 332 -2.91 -0.24 -20.10
CA ILE A 332 -2.42 -1.43 -19.42
C ILE A 332 -3.25 -1.73 -18.17
N LYS A 333 -3.53 -3.02 -17.94
CA LYS A 333 -4.30 -3.48 -16.78
C LYS A 333 -3.40 -3.67 -15.57
N MET A 334 -3.96 -3.46 -14.39
CA MET A 334 -3.34 -3.91 -13.14
C MET A 334 -3.59 -5.40 -12.90
N PRO A 335 -2.81 -6.04 -12.02
CA PRO A 335 -3.04 -7.43 -11.65
C PRO A 335 -4.46 -7.65 -11.13
N GLU A 336 -5.13 -8.69 -11.63
CA GLU A 336 -6.44 -9.11 -11.17
C GLU A 336 -6.39 -9.51 -9.70
N ILE A 337 -7.32 -8.95 -8.94
CA ILE A 337 -7.55 -9.32 -7.54
C ILE A 337 -8.79 -10.19 -7.52
N LYS A 338 -8.57 -11.51 -7.46
CA LYS A 338 -9.62 -12.54 -7.44
C LYS A 338 -10.45 -12.48 -6.18
N GLU A 339 -9.79 -12.32 -5.04
CA GLU A 339 -10.44 -12.32 -3.74
C GLU A 339 -9.72 -11.43 -2.74
N ILE A 340 -10.49 -10.80 -1.84
CA ILE A 340 -9.96 -10.09 -0.68
C ILE A 340 -10.58 -10.73 0.54
N SER A 341 -9.74 -11.11 1.51
CA SER A 341 -10.19 -11.63 2.81
C SER A 341 -11.27 -10.74 3.44
N PRO A 342 -12.31 -11.29 4.09
CA PRO A 342 -13.39 -10.50 4.67
C PRO A 342 -12.93 -9.44 5.68
N ASP A 343 -11.79 -9.67 6.33
CA ASP A 343 -11.17 -8.73 7.27
C ASP A 343 -10.13 -7.79 6.62
N GLY A 344 -9.87 -7.95 5.32
CA GLY A 344 -9.01 -7.12 4.49
C GLY A 344 -7.51 -7.35 4.68
N ARG A 345 -7.10 -8.37 5.45
CA ARG A 345 -5.67 -8.61 5.77
C ARG A 345 -4.85 -9.01 4.55
N PHE A 346 -5.39 -9.86 3.70
CA PHE A 346 -4.71 -10.35 2.49
C PHE A 346 -5.66 -10.41 1.30
N ALA A 347 -5.08 -10.54 0.12
CA ALA A 347 -5.79 -10.75 -1.14
C ALA A 347 -5.17 -11.91 -1.92
N ILE A 348 -6.01 -12.58 -2.70
CA ILE A 348 -5.59 -13.53 -3.73
C ILE A 348 -5.51 -12.75 -5.03
N ILE A 349 -4.32 -12.69 -5.61
CA ILE A 349 -4.04 -11.94 -6.83
C ILE A 349 -3.44 -12.88 -7.89
N GLU A 350 -3.62 -12.54 -9.17
CA GLU A 350 -2.96 -13.30 -10.25
C GLU A 350 -1.44 -13.33 -10.05
N ARG A 351 -0.83 -14.48 -10.33
CA ARG A 351 0.62 -14.65 -10.32
C ARG A 351 1.21 -13.93 -11.53
N LEU A 352 2.32 -13.23 -11.29
CA LEU A 352 3.07 -12.54 -12.33
C LEU A 352 4.45 -13.17 -12.50
N THR A 353 4.96 -13.10 -13.73
CA THR A 353 6.35 -13.42 -14.07
C THR A 353 7.31 -12.39 -13.45
N PRO A 354 8.64 -12.63 -13.45
CA PRO A 354 9.62 -11.59 -13.13
C PRO A 354 9.44 -10.32 -13.97
N ALA A 355 9.92 -9.20 -13.45
CA ALA A 355 9.74 -7.92 -14.11
C ALA A 355 10.53 -7.84 -15.42
N ILE A 356 10.05 -7.04 -16.38
CA ILE A 356 10.73 -6.87 -17.67
C ILE A 356 12.14 -6.31 -17.52
N SER A 357 12.41 -5.57 -16.46
CA SER A 357 13.76 -5.12 -16.09
C SER A 357 14.75 -6.26 -15.81
N GLU A 358 14.27 -7.45 -15.52
CA GLU A 358 15.04 -8.66 -15.20
C GLU A 358 15.04 -9.66 -16.37
N ASN A 359 14.37 -9.33 -17.49
CA ASN A 359 14.33 -10.19 -18.67
C ASN A 359 15.73 -10.38 -19.25
N GLN A 360 15.98 -11.55 -19.83
CA GLN A 360 17.18 -11.84 -20.62
C GLN A 360 16.74 -12.15 -22.04
N TRP A 361 17.11 -11.29 -22.98
CA TRP A 361 16.77 -11.48 -24.40
C TRP A 361 17.55 -12.67 -24.97
N GLU A 362 16.83 -13.62 -25.58
CA GLU A 362 17.43 -14.83 -26.16
C GLU A 362 18.09 -14.56 -27.52
N SER A 363 17.61 -13.52 -28.22
CA SER A 363 18.08 -13.19 -29.56
C SER A 363 19.54 -12.73 -29.58
N PRO A 364 20.40 -13.32 -30.43
CA PRO A 364 21.74 -12.83 -30.65
C PRO A 364 21.77 -11.39 -31.20
N GLU A 365 22.74 -10.59 -30.77
CA GLU A 365 22.82 -9.14 -31.02
C GLU A 365 22.78 -8.74 -32.52
N ASN A 366 23.11 -9.66 -33.42
CA ASN A 366 23.16 -9.46 -34.88
C ASN A 366 22.25 -10.41 -35.68
N GLN A 367 21.28 -11.04 -35.03
CA GLN A 367 20.33 -11.95 -35.69
C GLN A 367 18.88 -11.45 -35.50
N PRO A 368 17.95 -11.85 -36.40
CA PRO A 368 16.53 -11.56 -36.22
C PRO A 368 16.02 -12.02 -34.85
N LEU A 369 15.00 -11.33 -34.34
CA LEU A 369 14.40 -11.69 -33.07
C LEU A 369 13.76 -13.08 -33.15
N VAL A 370 14.01 -13.91 -32.14
CA VAL A 370 13.36 -15.21 -31.98
C VAL A 370 11.92 -15.05 -31.50
N GLU A 371 11.10 -16.09 -31.69
CA GLU A 371 9.67 -16.05 -31.37
C GLU A 371 9.37 -15.81 -29.89
N SER A 372 10.21 -16.34 -28.99
CA SER A 372 10.13 -16.10 -27.54
C SER A 372 10.25 -14.62 -27.21
N ASP A 373 11.26 -13.92 -27.73
CA ASP A 373 11.43 -12.48 -27.53
C ASP A 373 10.27 -11.68 -28.16
N LEU A 374 9.79 -12.08 -29.35
CA LEU A 374 8.66 -11.42 -30.01
C LEU A 374 7.38 -11.51 -29.17
N SER A 375 7.12 -12.65 -28.53
CA SER A 375 5.94 -12.84 -27.67
C SER A 375 5.89 -11.86 -26.49
N ILE A 376 7.07 -11.44 -26.00
CA ILE A 376 7.23 -10.44 -24.94
C ILE A 376 7.12 -9.01 -25.52
N LEU A 377 7.74 -8.79 -26.68
CA LEU A 377 7.88 -7.45 -27.26
C LEU A 377 6.64 -6.91 -27.93
N ASP A 378 5.81 -7.75 -28.51
CA ASP A 378 4.61 -7.32 -29.23
C ASP A 378 3.59 -6.62 -28.31
N PRO A 379 3.25 -7.16 -27.12
CA PRO A 379 2.42 -6.46 -26.14
C PRO A 379 3.00 -5.11 -25.70
N ILE A 380 4.31 -5.03 -25.48
CA ILE A 380 5.01 -3.78 -25.08
C ILE A 380 4.95 -2.75 -26.21
N SER A 381 5.22 -3.18 -27.43
CA SER A 381 5.18 -2.31 -28.62
C SER A 381 3.77 -1.78 -28.88
N ASN A 382 2.75 -2.60 -28.67
CA ASN A 382 1.34 -2.20 -28.75
C ASN A 382 0.96 -1.19 -27.67
N LEU A 383 1.48 -1.32 -26.44
CA LEU A 383 1.29 -0.33 -25.38
C LEU A 383 1.89 1.03 -25.78
N PHE A 384 3.11 1.04 -26.31
CA PHE A 384 3.77 2.28 -26.76
C PHE A 384 3.03 2.92 -27.93
N LYS A 385 2.55 2.10 -28.87
CA LYS A 385 1.69 2.53 -29.97
C LYS A 385 0.41 3.20 -29.47
N TRP A 386 -0.22 2.62 -28.44
CA TRP A 386 -1.42 3.17 -27.82
C TRP A 386 -1.14 4.53 -27.18
N TRP A 387 -0.07 4.66 -26.38
CA TRP A 387 0.34 5.96 -25.82
C TRP A 387 0.63 7.01 -26.88
N GLY A 388 1.31 6.63 -27.97
CA GLY A 388 1.54 7.50 -29.12
C GLY A 388 0.25 7.96 -29.80
N LYS A 389 -0.71 7.05 -29.98
CA LYS A 389 -2.01 7.36 -30.59
C LYS A 389 -2.85 8.29 -29.72
N GLU A 390 -2.94 8.00 -28.43
CA GLU A 390 -3.71 8.80 -27.45
C GLU A 390 -3.01 10.10 -27.06
N SER A 391 -1.79 10.36 -27.56
CA SER A 391 -1.00 11.55 -27.24
C SER A 391 -0.79 11.74 -25.74
N VAL A 392 -0.56 10.64 -25.02
CA VAL A 392 -0.28 10.62 -23.58
C VAL A 392 1.00 9.85 -23.27
N CYS A 393 1.57 10.09 -22.10
CA CYS A 393 2.71 9.35 -21.57
C CYS A 393 2.49 8.99 -20.10
N PRO A 394 3.01 7.86 -19.61
CA PRO A 394 2.83 7.47 -18.22
C PRO A 394 3.76 8.29 -17.30
N ALA A 395 3.19 8.97 -16.30
CA ALA A 395 3.98 9.52 -15.20
C ALA A 395 4.48 8.40 -14.28
N ASN A 396 5.74 8.49 -13.86
CA ASN A 396 6.36 7.57 -12.90
C ASN A 396 6.32 6.09 -13.32
N PHE A 397 6.43 5.83 -14.63
CA PHE A 397 6.54 4.48 -15.16
C PHE A 397 7.88 3.83 -14.75
N SER A 398 7.87 2.54 -14.44
CA SER A 398 9.07 1.78 -14.10
C SER A 398 8.97 0.36 -14.63
N LEU A 399 10.02 -0.12 -15.31
CA LEU A 399 10.06 -1.48 -15.85
C LEU A 399 10.02 -2.55 -14.76
N ASN A 400 10.48 -2.26 -13.55
CA ASN A 400 10.39 -3.16 -12.39
C ASN A 400 8.95 -3.46 -11.96
N ARG A 401 7.97 -2.76 -12.53
CA ARG A 401 6.54 -2.90 -12.24
C ARG A 401 5.75 -3.43 -13.43
N LEU A 402 6.40 -3.58 -14.58
CA LEU A 402 5.85 -4.13 -15.80
C LEU A 402 6.18 -5.63 -15.85
N MET A 403 5.17 -6.47 -15.88
CA MET A 403 5.30 -7.92 -15.75
C MET A 403 4.26 -8.59 -16.66
N PHE A 404 4.36 -9.89 -16.86
CA PHE A 404 3.31 -10.69 -17.51
C PHE A 404 2.56 -11.52 -16.47
N ASN A 405 1.30 -11.82 -16.71
CA ASN A 405 0.65 -12.92 -16.00
C ASN A 405 0.98 -14.27 -16.66
N MET A 406 0.47 -15.35 -16.09
CA MET A 406 0.71 -16.70 -16.61
C MET A 406 0.09 -16.95 -18.01
N ASP A 407 -0.91 -16.15 -18.41
CA ASP A 407 -1.53 -16.19 -19.74
C ASP A 407 -0.79 -15.36 -20.81
N GLY A 408 0.32 -14.70 -20.45
CA GLY A 408 1.05 -13.82 -21.37
C GLY A 408 0.41 -12.44 -21.58
N GLU A 409 -0.50 -12.00 -20.71
CA GLU A 409 -1.01 -10.63 -20.71
C GLU A 409 -0.06 -9.69 -19.97
N LEU A 410 0.22 -8.53 -20.58
CA LEU A 410 1.05 -7.48 -19.97
C LEU A 410 0.29 -6.76 -18.84
N LYS A 411 0.87 -6.75 -17.63
CA LYS A 411 0.30 -6.15 -16.42
C LYS A 411 1.23 -5.10 -15.82
N TYR A 412 0.65 -4.12 -15.13
CA TYR A 412 1.41 -3.11 -14.39
C TYR A 412 0.96 -3.05 -12.94
N THR A 413 1.89 -3.26 -11.99
CA THR A 413 1.54 -3.50 -10.57
C THR A 413 1.02 -2.27 -9.79
N HIS A 414 1.00 -1.09 -10.43
CA HIS A 414 0.66 0.20 -9.83
C HIS A 414 -0.32 0.99 -10.70
N SER A 415 -0.98 1.99 -10.13
CA SER A 415 -1.77 2.93 -10.95
C SER A 415 -0.85 3.86 -11.72
N LEU A 416 -1.15 4.07 -13.00
CA LEU A 416 -0.49 5.07 -13.83
C LEU A 416 -1.27 6.37 -13.83
N GLN A 417 -0.56 7.48 -13.96
CA GLN A 417 -1.16 8.78 -14.22
C GLN A 417 -0.75 9.22 -15.63
N PRO A 418 -1.68 9.70 -16.46
CA PRO A 418 -1.33 10.18 -17.78
C PRO A 418 -0.70 11.57 -17.65
N THR A 419 0.25 11.84 -18.51
CA THR A 419 0.84 13.16 -18.72
C THR A 419 0.79 13.51 -20.19
N ALA A 420 1.04 14.78 -20.52
CA ALA A 420 1.20 15.20 -21.90
C ALA A 420 2.27 14.35 -22.59
N PHE A 421 2.06 14.06 -23.87
CA PHE A 421 2.99 13.27 -24.67
C PHE A 421 4.43 13.81 -24.61
N ASP A 422 5.36 12.96 -24.19
CA ASP A 422 6.80 13.22 -24.23
C ASP A 422 7.50 12.10 -25.01
N PHE A 423 7.81 12.38 -26.28
CA PHE A 423 8.54 11.46 -27.15
C PHE A 423 9.87 10.99 -26.52
N ARG A 424 10.55 11.87 -25.77
CA ARG A 424 11.84 11.55 -25.15
C ARG A 424 11.68 10.50 -24.07
N LEU A 425 10.59 10.57 -23.30
CA LEU A 425 10.29 9.57 -22.29
C LEU A 425 10.06 8.20 -22.92
N LEU A 426 9.28 8.12 -24.00
CA LEU A 426 9.04 6.84 -24.69
C LEU A 426 10.30 6.28 -25.36
N GLU A 427 11.14 7.13 -25.96
CA GLU A 427 12.44 6.70 -26.48
C GLU A 427 13.34 6.14 -25.37
N ASP A 428 13.39 6.83 -24.22
CA ASP A 428 14.19 6.40 -23.07
C ASP A 428 13.68 5.07 -22.51
N LEU A 429 12.36 4.88 -22.40
CA LEU A 429 11.75 3.61 -21.99
C LEU A 429 12.00 2.48 -22.99
N ALA A 430 11.92 2.73 -24.30
CA ALA A 430 12.23 1.72 -25.32
C ALA A 430 13.69 1.26 -25.20
N TYR A 431 14.60 2.21 -24.93
CA TYR A 431 16.01 1.91 -24.69
C TYR A 431 16.24 1.10 -23.40
N GLU A 432 15.51 1.43 -22.33
CA GLU A 432 15.58 0.67 -21.08
C GLU A 432 15.04 -0.76 -21.23
N VAL A 433 13.93 -0.97 -21.97
CA VAL A 433 13.41 -2.31 -22.27
C VAL A 433 14.43 -3.12 -23.05
N ALA A 434 15.10 -2.50 -24.01
CA ALA A 434 16.08 -3.17 -24.85
C ALA A 434 17.32 -3.66 -24.10
N GLN A 435 17.65 -3.08 -22.94
CA GLN A 435 18.81 -3.48 -22.10
C GLN A 435 20.14 -3.63 -22.88
N GLY A 436 20.33 -2.84 -23.95
CA GLY A 436 21.51 -2.92 -24.81
C GLY A 436 21.36 -3.77 -26.07
N HIS A 437 20.24 -4.48 -26.28
CA HIS A 437 19.97 -5.23 -27.51
C HIS A 437 19.38 -4.34 -28.61
N LEU A 438 20.16 -4.07 -29.66
CA LEU A 438 19.74 -3.17 -30.76
C LEU A 438 18.47 -3.65 -31.47
N ASN A 439 18.36 -4.95 -31.78
CA ASN A 439 17.21 -5.49 -32.53
C ASN A 439 15.91 -5.40 -31.73
N VAL A 440 15.99 -5.54 -30.41
CA VAL A 440 14.85 -5.33 -29.50
C VAL A 440 14.37 -3.88 -29.56
N TYR A 441 15.29 -2.93 -29.43
CA TYR A 441 14.97 -1.51 -29.54
C TYR A 441 14.37 -1.16 -30.90
N LEU A 442 14.95 -1.68 -31.99
CA LEU A 442 14.46 -1.47 -33.35
C LEU A 442 13.01 -1.93 -33.50
N HIS A 443 12.71 -3.14 -33.02
CA HIS A 443 11.36 -3.68 -33.06
C HIS A 443 10.37 -2.78 -32.33
N ILE A 444 10.68 -2.36 -31.09
CA ILE A 444 9.82 -1.46 -30.32
C ILE A 444 9.59 -0.16 -31.09
N MET A 445 10.65 0.49 -31.56
CA MET A 445 10.55 1.79 -32.24
C MET A 445 9.77 1.71 -33.56
N GLN A 446 9.90 0.61 -34.31
CA GLN A 446 9.21 0.41 -35.58
C GLN A 446 7.74 0.01 -35.36
N GLN A 447 7.46 -0.99 -34.53
CA GLN A 447 6.11 -1.49 -34.30
C GLN A 447 5.22 -0.49 -33.56
N SER A 448 5.80 0.29 -32.64
CA SER A 448 5.10 1.40 -31.97
C SER A 448 4.90 2.64 -32.87
N LYS A 449 5.51 2.65 -34.06
CA LYS A 449 5.58 3.80 -34.99
C LYS A 449 6.33 5.02 -34.47
N LEU A 450 7.05 4.91 -33.34
CA LEU A 450 7.89 6.00 -32.83
C LEU A 450 9.00 6.40 -33.81
N SER A 451 9.54 5.46 -34.59
CA SER A 451 10.53 5.72 -35.64
C SER A 451 10.01 6.65 -36.75
N SER A 452 8.70 6.76 -36.92
CA SER A 452 8.04 7.64 -37.90
C SER A 452 7.61 9.00 -37.33
N HIS A 453 7.78 9.22 -36.03
CA HIS A 453 7.34 10.43 -35.35
C HIS A 453 8.12 11.68 -35.84
N LEU A 454 7.47 12.85 -35.85
CA LEU A 454 8.09 14.09 -36.34
C LEU A 454 9.38 14.48 -35.60
N THR A 455 9.47 14.15 -34.31
CA THR A 455 10.67 14.36 -33.48
C THR A 455 11.87 13.53 -33.96
N MET A 456 11.64 12.30 -34.42
CA MET A 456 12.68 11.44 -35.00
C MET A 456 13.28 12.06 -36.26
N ASN A 457 12.42 12.58 -37.14
CA ASN A 457 12.84 13.27 -38.36
C ASN A 457 13.65 14.54 -38.08
N PHE A 458 13.33 15.26 -37.00
CA PHE A 458 14.14 16.40 -36.55
C PHE A 458 15.55 15.96 -36.15
N TYR A 459 15.70 14.92 -35.35
CA TYR A 459 17.03 14.44 -34.94
C TYR A 459 17.85 13.88 -36.11
N ARG A 460 17.22 13.18 -37.07
CA ARG A 460 17.90 12.75 -38.31
C ARG A 460 18.53 13.93 -39.05
N ARG A 461 17.82 15.05 -39.19
CA ARG A 461 18.38 16.27 -39.80
C ARG A 461 19.49 16.90 -38.97
N VAL A 462 19.43 16.81 -37.64
CA VAL A 462 20.52 17.25 -36.76
C VAL A 462 21.79 16.44 -37.02
N VAL A 463 21.66 15.13 -37.19
CA VAL A 463 22.77 14.24 -37.56
C VAL A 463 23.35 14.63 -38.92
N GLU A 464 22.51 14.77 -39.94
CA GLU A 464 22.95 15.18 -41.29
C GLU A 464 23.70 16.51 -41.29
N ALA A 465 23.15 17.53 -40.62
CA ALA A 465 23.80 18.84 -40.49
C ALA A 465 25.16 18.75 -39.77
N SER A 466 25.26 17.89 -38.74
CA SER A 466 26.51 17.70 -38.00
C SER A 466 27.60 17.04 -38.84
N LEU A 467 27.25 16.08 -39.69
CA LEU A 467 28.17 15.37 -40.58
C LEU A 467 28.64 16.24 -41.74
N LYS A 468 27.78 17.15 -42.24
CA LYS A 468 28.14 18.13 -43.27
C LYS A 468 28.92 19.34 -42.74
N ASN A 469 29.10 19.45 -41.42
CA ASN A 469 29.74 20.61 -40.77
C ASN A 469 29.04 21.94 -41.08
N GLU A 470 27.76 21.90 -41.42
CA GLU A 470 26.97 23.11 -41.64
C GLU A 470 26.81 23.88 -40.32
N SER A 471 27.02 25.19 -40.34
CA SER A 471 26.82 26.09 -39.20
C SER A 471 25.33 26.34 -38.93
N VAL A 472 24.57 25.27 -38.75
CA VAL A 472 23.11 25.33 -38.59
C VAL A 472 22.75 25.62 -37.14
N LYS A 473 21.92 26.63 -36.91
CA LYS A 473 21.28 26.81 -35.60
C LYS A 473 20.22 25.72 -35.44
N ILE A 474 20.42 24.83 -34.46
CA ILE A 474 19.47 23.73 -34.17
C ILE A 474 18.02 24.21 -33.95
N ARG A 475 17.83 25.45 -33.48
CA ARG A 475 16.50 26.07 -33.36
C ARG A 475 15.78 26.22 -34.70
N ASP A 476 16.52 26.51 -35.77
CA ASP A 476 15.95 26.73 -37.10
C ASP A 476 15.47 25.39 -37.69
N LEU A 477 16.23 24.31 -37.45
CA LEU A 477 15.81 22.94 -37.79
C LEU A 477 14.55 22.51 -37.03
N ALA A 478 14.43 22.89 -35.76
CA ALA A 478 13.25 22.61 -34.94
C ALA A 478 12.03 23.41 -35.42
N ALA A 479 12.21 24.70 -35.73
CA ALA A 479 11.17 25.59 -36.23
C ALA A 479 10.56 25.08 -37.55
N TYR A 480 11.39 24.61 -38.49
CA TYR A 480 10.93 24.00 -39.74
C TYR A 480 9.97 22.81 -39.53
N ARG A 481 10.10 22.10 -38.40
CA ARG A 481 9.26 20.95 -38.03
C ARG A 481 8.19 21.29 -37.00
N LYS A 482 7.99 22.57 -36.68
CA LYS A 482 7.04 23.04 -35.65
C LYS A 482 7.33 22.44 -34.26
N ILE A 483 8.59 22.15 -33.95
CA ILE A 483 9.01 21.67 -32.63
C ILE A 483 9.34 22.86 -31.76
N SER A 484 8.54 23.07 -30.72
CA SER A 484 8.72 24.15 -29.74
C SER A 484 9.28 23.69 -28.39
N ASP A 485 9.28 22.37 -28.10
CA ASP A 485 9.78 21.83 -26.82
C ASP A 485 11.27 22.18 -26.61
N PRO A 486 11.61 23.01 -25.61
CA PRO A 486 12.99 23.40 -25.33
C PRO A 486 13.91 22.21 -25.01
N LEU A 487 13.38 21.15 -24.39
CA LEU A 487 14.16 19.97 -24.01
C LEU A 487 14.52 19.12 -25.22
N VAL A 488 13.61 19.00 -26.21
CA VAL A 488 13.91 18.36 -27.50
C VAL A 488 15.01 19.13 -28.24
N ILE A 489 14.90 20.46 -28.28
CA ILE A 489 15.92 21.32 -28.92
C ILE A 489 17.28 21.19 -28.20
N GLN A 490 17.28 21.15 -26.86
CA GLN A 490 18.51 20.98 -26.08
C GLN A 490 19.16 19.61 -26.33
N ARG A 491 18.38 18.52 -26.38
CA ARG A 491 18.89 17.19 -26.76
C ARG A 491 19.48 17.20 -28.16
N GLY A 492 18.85 17.89 -29.13
CA GLY A 492 19.38 18.03 -30.49
C GLY A 492 20.76 18.70 -30.51
N ARG A 493 20.95 19.78 -29.73
CA ARG A 493 22.27 20.42 -29.58
C ARG A 493 23.32 19.49 -28.98
N LYS A 494 22.94 18.66 -28.01
CA LYS A 494 23.85 17.67 -27.42
C LYS A 494 24.23 16.59 -28.44
N LEU A 495 23.26 16.08 -29.20
CA LEU A 495 23.47 15.09 -30.26
C LEU A 495 24.41 15.61 -31.34
N TYR A 496 24.19 16.81 -31.86
CA TYR A 496 25.06 17.48 -32.84
C TYR A 496 26.53 17.47 -32.39
N LYS A 497 26.79 17.92 -31.16
CA LYS A 497 28.14 17.95 -30.58
C LYS A 497 28.73 16.55 -30.38
N LYS A 498 27.91 15.56 -29.96
CA LYS A 498 28.35 14.18 -29.78
C LYS A 498 28.82 13.56 -31.10
N ILE A 499 28.08 13.77 -32.18
CA ILE A 499 28.43 13.23 -33.51
C ILE A 499 29.72 13.86 -34.04
N GLN A 500 29.89 15.18 -33.91
CA GLN A 500 31.13 15.84 -34.31
C GLN A 500 32.35 15.28 -33.56
N LYS A 501 32.21 15.04 -32.24
CA LYS A 501 33.26 14.44 -31.42
C LYS A 501 33.55 13.00 -31.84
N LEU A 502 32.52 12.18 -32.05
CA LEU A 502 32.64 10.79 -32.48
C LEU A 502 33.35 10.71 -33.84
N ARG A 503 32.93 11.50 -34.82
CA ARG A 503 33.57 11.59 -36.14
C ARG A 503 35.06 11.94 -36.02
N ALA A 504 35.39 12.98 -35.26
CA ALA A 504 36.78 13.39 -35.07
C ALA A 504 37.61 12.29 -34.40
N LYS A 505 37.02 11.53 -33.48
CA LYS A 505 37.67 10.38 -32.82
C LYS A 505 37.95 9.25 -33.81
N ILE A 506 36.96 8.84 -34.60
CA ILE A 506 37.11 7.78 -35.62
C ILE A 506 38.20 8.13 -36.64
N ILE A 507 38.16 9.35 -37.19
CA ILE A 507 39.18 9.82 -38.16
C ILE A 507 40.57 9.80 -37.53
N LYS A 508 40.70 10.31 -36.30
CA LYS A 508 41.99 10.30 -35.59
C LYS A 508 42.51 8.89 -35.34
N THR A 509 41.63 7.93 -35.03
CA THR A 509 42.02 6.52 -34.84
C THR A 509 42.50 5.91 -36.16
N LEU A 510 41.74 6.05 -37.25
CA LEU A 510 42.11 5.51 -38.56
C LEU A 510 43.40 6.15 -39.12
N ASN A 511 43.57 7.47 -38.95
CA ASN A 511 44.79 8.17 -39.37
C ASN A 511 46.06 7.70 -38.65
N LYS A 512 45.96 7.16 -37.43
CA LYS A 512 47.12 6.60 -36.72
C LYS A 512 47.52 5.21 -37.22
N GLU A 513 46.58 4.49 -37.82
CA GLU A 513 46.80 3.12 -38.28
C GLU A 513 47.20 3.07 -39.77
N PHE A 514 46.80 4.11 -40.51
CA PHE A 514 46.95 4.19 -41.96
C PHE A 514 47.35 5.61 -42.40
N ASP A 515 48.65 5.91 -42.34
CA ASP A 515 49.21 7.24 -42.63
C ASP A 515 49.10 7.67 -44.11
N HIS A 516 48.70 6.76 -45.01
CA HIS A 516 48.70 6.98 -46.47
C HIS A 516 47.31 7.29 -47.05
N ILE A 517 46.26 7.37 -46.22
CA ILE A 517 44.89 7.55 -46.71
C ILE A 517 44.63 9.02 -47.05
N ASP A 518 44.00 9.26 -48.21
CA ASP A 518 43.45 10.57 -48.56
C ASP A 518 42.43 11.04 -47.51
N GLN A 519 42.71 12.19 -46.89
CA GLN A 519 41.90 12.74 -45.81
C GLN A 519 40.47 13.05 -46.26
N HIS A 520 40.28 13.46 -47.52
CA HIS A 520 38.98 13.80 -48.06
C HIS A 520 38.10 12.55 -48.23
N SER A 521 38.64 11.48 -48.82
CA SER A 521 37.99 10.18 -48.92
C SER A 521 37.68 9.57 -47.55
N LEU A 522 38.62 9.65 -46.59
CA LEU A 522 38.40 9.15 -45.23
C LEU A 522 37.24 9.87 -44.54
N LEU A 523 37.19 11.20 -44.63
CA LEU A 523 36.11 12.01 -44.09
C LEU A 523 34.76 11.68 -44.74
N ALA A 524 34.72 11.58 -46.07
CA ALA A 524 33.51 11.25 -46.82
C ALA A 524 32.96 9.86 -46.43
N ASN A 525 33.83 8.84 -46.39
CA ASN A 525 33.45 7.48 -46.00
C ASN A 525 33.02 7.40 -44.53
N THR A 526 33.72 8.10 -43.63
CA THR A 526 33.33 8.17 -42.21
C THR A 526 31.95 8.80 -42.04
N ASN A 527 31.67 9.89 -42.76
CA ASN A 527 30.36 10.54 -42.74
C ASN A 527 29.26 9.61 -43.28
N LYS A 528 29.54 8.89 -44.38
CA LYS A 528 28.61 7.93 -44.97
C LYS A 528 28.27 6.81 -43.99
N GLU A 529 29.27 6.13 -43.44
CA GLU A 529 29.08 5.03 -42.49
C GLU A 529 28.39 5.49 -41.21
N LEU A 530 28.75 6.65 -40.65
CA LEU A 530 28.06 7.20 -39.48
C LEU A 530 26.59 7.47 -39.76
N LYS A 531 26.26 7.99 -40.95
CA LYS A 531 24.88 8.25 -41.35
C LYS A 531 24.11 6.93 -41.50
N GLU A 532 24.64 5.99 -42.28
CA GLU A 532 24.00 4.70 -42.54
C GLU A 532 23.76 3.92 -41.24
N TRP A 533 24.76 3.89 -40.36
CA TRP A 533 24.64 3.21 -39.07
C TRP A 533 23.61 3.89 -38.17
N TYR A 534 23.64 5.23 -38.06
CA TYR A 534 22.67 5.97 -37.28
C TYR A 534 21.23 5.75 -37.79
N GLU A 535 21.00 5.83 -39.10
CA GLU A 535 19.69 5.60 -39.71
C GLU A 535 19.22 4.15 -39.51
N GLY A 536 20.14 3.18 -39.61
CA GLY A 536 19.88 1.77 -39.36
C GLY A 536 19.41 1.49 -37.92
N THR A 537 19.90 2.23 -36.92
CA THR A 537 19.49 2.01 -35.52
C THR A 537 18.12 2.57 -35.14
N CYS A 538 17.48 3.35 -36.00
CA CYS A 538 16.23 4.07 -35.69
C CYS A 538 16.24 4.80 -34.32
N SER A 539 17.41 5.18 -33.82
CA SER A 539 17.56 5.93 -32.56
C SER A 539 17.36 7.41 -32.83
N ALA A 540 16.62 8.10 -31.96
CA ALA A 540 16.29 9.51 -32.18
C ALA A 540 17.35 10.42 -31.55
N SER A 541 17.40 10.52 -30.23
CA SER A 541 18.32 11.42 -29.54
C SER A 541 19.61 10.74 -29.06
N ARG A 542 19.76 9.44 -29.34
CA ARG A 542 20.81 8.57 -28.78
C ARG A 542 21.83 8.15 -29.83
N LEU A 543 23.04 7.87 -29.35
CA LEU A 543 24.07 7.13 -30.08
C LEU A 543 24.32 5.86 -29.28
N TRP A 544 24.22 4.72 -29.95
CA TRP A 544 24.51 3.44 -29.34
C TRP A 544 26.01 3.30 -29.04
N PRO A 545 26.39 2.61 -27.94
CA PRO A 545 27.79 2.47 -27.56
C PRO A 545 28.66 1.82 -28.65
N SER A 546 28.11 0.86 -29.40
CA SER A 546 28.80 0.09 -30.44
C SER A 546 29.06 0.87 -31.74
N ILE A 547 28.51 2.08 -31.91
CA ILE A 547 28.63 2.84 -33.17
C ILE A 547 30.08 3.11 -33.57
N GLU A 548 30.95 3.40 -32.60
CA GLU A 548 32.34 3.75 -32.87
C GLU A 548 33.09 2.53 -33.41
N GLU A 549 32.96 1.40 -32.74
CA GLU A 549 33.63 0.14 -33.11
C GLU A 549 33.08 -0.39 -34.43
N ALA A 550 31.76 -0.35 -34.62
CA ALA A 550 31.12 -0.80 -35.85
C ALA A 550 31.58 0.02 -37.07
N VAL A 551 31.53 1.35 -36.98
CA VAL A 551 31.95 2.23 -38.08
C VAL A 551 33.46 2.11 -38.32
N THR A 552 34.28 2.07 -37.28
CA THR A 552 35.74 1.92 -37.42
C THR A 552 36.08 0.56 -38.05
N GLY A 553 35.42 -0.52 -37.61
CA GLY A 553 35.59 -1.87 -38.16
C GLY A 553 35.19 -1.98 -39.63
N ASN A 554 34.06 -1.39 -40.02
CA ASN A 554 33.59 -1.34 -41.40
C ASN A 554 34.56 -0.60 -42.32
N LEU A 555 35.15 0.50 -41.83
CA LEU A 555 36.15 1.27 -42.58
C LEU A 555 37.51 0.57 -42.63
N ARG A 556 37.93 -0.12 -41.57
CA ARG A 556 39.22 -0.83 -41.53
C ARG A 556 39.33 -1.94 -42.58
N ARG A 557 38.29 -2.74 -42.80
CA ARG A 557 38.31 -3.87 -43.74
C ARG A 557 38.75 -3.48 -45.17
N PRO A 558 38.12 -2.51 -45.84
CA PRO A 558 38.54 -2.07 -47.17
C PRO A 558 39.93 -1.39 -47.15
N LEU A 559 40.28 -0.68 -46.08
CA LEU A 559 41.60 -0.04 -45.94
C LEU A 559 42.74 -1.04 -45.76
N GLN A 560 42.49 -2.20 -45.14
CA GLN A 560 43.46 -3.30 -45.05
C GLN A 560 43.62 -4.06 -46.37
N LEU A 561 42.54 -4.25 -47.13
CA LEU A 561 42.58 -4.89 -48.45
C LEU A 561 43.32 -4.04 -49.50
N GLY A 562 43.30 -2.70 -49.34
CA GLY A 562 44.05 -1.76 -50.17
C GLY A 562 45.57 -1.69 -49.90
N ARG A 563 46.12 -2.46 -48.93
CA ARG A 563 47.57 -2.52 -48.64
C ARG A 563 48.35 -3.56 -49.47
N ASN A 564 47.68 -4.36 -50.29
CA ASN A 564 48.30 -5.40 -51.14
C ASN A 564 48.29 -5.06 -52.65
N LEU A 565 48.12 -3.79 -53.01
CA LEU A 565 48.27 -3.29 -54.38
C LEU A 565 49.38 -2.25 -54.45
#